data_AF-A0A915XKJ7-F1
#
_entry.id   AF-A0A915XKJ7-F1
#
_cell.length_a   1.000
_cell.length_b   1.000
_cell.length_c   1.000
_cell.angle_alpha   90.00
_cell.angle_beta   90.00
_cell.angle_gamma   90.00
#
_symmetry.space_group_name_H-M   'P 1'
#
loop_
_entity.id
_entity.type
_entity.pdbx_description
1 polymer ?
#
loop_
_entity_poly.entity_id
_entity_poly.type
_entity_poly.pdbx_seq_one_letter_code
_entity_poly.pdbx_strand_id
1 'polypeptide(L)'
;MNVTVSGNIIIPGTEPIVIIGPNGSGKTRHAITMVSMNNANMIAALRNIALPPNVVMRSMDQAKNELNNHLNRRRSQPWELSNEINELFSKLMAEDSASAIDFRNRHAEDPSVSPEITKLMRLSDAWARLFPGRHIDFSGYHPRVRSDYNISGSEYPAQQMSDGERVALYLTGRVLDSEQKIIIVDEPEVHFHSRLASRFWSELESLRPDCRFVYITHDLPFALSRRNAHFVIIRPNNEPQLVCLKEGIPDDLAESLLAAASFSIHARRIVFCEGTEGNSLDQRLYSAWFSSPETAVVPAGSGKDVVKCTSTFSESTLVFGVDAIGIIDRDYWPQKFIDALPESVSVLSVHEVENLVCVRNVFLCIAKHLGKKSEESEAAYSSFLDKAKRKFDQGLFNKQVSERFKRRCEHEFNMVLNSLNIAADINDVCTQHINAIEPSTWGVTPAAIFNEEKLALESALADNEKDFMAFFPGKVFLRDAAQQLGMTSDSYIDLVCNSLIAAEDDPLSELGALIEQELSAHLPLRNL
;
A
#
# COMPACT_ATOMS: atom_id res chain seq x y z
N MET A 1 7.69 25.86 7.74
CA MET A 1 8.46 25.43 8.93
C MET A 1 9.40 24.32 8.49
N ASN A 2 10.72 24.54 8.54
CA ASN A 2 11.67 23.57 8.00
C ASN A 2 11.91 22.44 9.02
N VAL A 3 11.91 21.20 8.55
CA VAL A 3 12.25 20.03 9.36
C VAL A 3 13.48 19.35 8.75
N THR A 4 14.53 19.23 9.55
CA THR A 4 15.77 18.53 9.22
C THR A 4 15.61 17.06 9.60
N VAL A 5 15.58 16.18 8.59
CA VAL A 5 15.42 14.72 8.78
C VAL A 5 16.78 14.04 8.94
N SER A 6 17.76 14.50 8.18
CA SER A 6 19.18 14.12 8.27
C SER A 6 20.04 15.33 7.88
N GLY A 7 21.36 15.27 8.07
CA GLY A 7 22.26 16.40 7.79
C GLY A 7 22.15 16.99 6.38
N ASN A 8 21.66 16.22 5.40
CA ASN A 8 21.50 16.61 4.01
C ASN A 8 20.04 16.81 3.57
N ILE A 9 19.05 16.47 4.42
CA ILE A 9 17.63 16.47 4.04
C ILE A 9 16.85 17.42 4.93
N ILE A 10 16.44 18.54 4.31
CA ILE A 10 15.59 19.56 4.92
C ILE A 10 14.30 19.66 4.12
N ILE A 11 13.17 19.41 4.77
CA ILE A 11 11.86 19.46 4.14
C ILE A 11 11.17 20.77 4.56
N PRO A 12 10.91 21.71 3.64
CA PRO A 12 10.17 22.94 3.94
C PRO A 12 8.66 22.68 4.04
N GLY A 13 7.88 23.71 4.35
CA GLY A 13 6.41 23.64 4.37
C GLY A 13 5.76 23.45 5.74
N THR A 14 4.45 23.19 5.73
CA THR A 14 3.59 22.96 6.92
C THR A 14 2.98 21.58 6.95
N GLU A 15 2.98 20.90 5.81
CA GLU A 15 2.35 19.59 5.66
C GLU A 15 3.06 18.50 6.48
N PRO A 16 2.33 17.45 6.91
CA PRO A 16 2.91 16.36 7.67
C PRO A 16 4.09 15.70 6.94
N ILE A 17 5.01 15.15 7.71
CA ILE A 17 6.08 14.29 7.19
C ILE A 17 5.84 12.89 7.72
N VAL A 18 5.87 11.87 6.86
CA VAL A 18 5.73 10.48 7.26
C VAL A 18 7.02 9.73 6.95
N ILE A 19 7.63 9.20 8.00
CA ILE A 19 8.83 8.38 7.95
C ILE A 19 8.41 6.92 7.98
N ILE A 20 8.70 6.20 6.91
CA ILE A 20 8.36 4.80 6.70
C ILE A 20 9.63 3.98 6.67
N GLY A 21 9.61 2.81 7.30
CA GLY A 21 10.69 1.86 7.19
C GLY A 21 10.34 0.54 7.87
N PRO A 22 11.03 -0.55 7.52
CA PRO A 22 10.74 -1.86 8.07
C PRO A 22 11.09 -1.90 9.57
N ASN A 23 10.62 -2.92 10.28
CA ASN A 23 10.99 -3.13 11.68
C ASN A 23 12.50 -3.37 11.80
N GLY A 24 13.15 -2.72 12.77
CA GLY A 24 14.60 -2.81 12.95
C GLY A 24 15.44 -1.87 12.07
N SER A 25 14.83 -1.02 11.22
CA SER A 25 15.56 -0.03 10.40
C SER A 25 16.16 1.15 11.15
N GLY A 26 15.99 1.22 12.47
CA GLY A 26 16.51 2.32 13.28
C GLY A 26 15.61 3.57 13.31
N LYS A 27 14.33 3.45 12.90
CA LYS A 27 13.34 4.56 12.90
C LYS A 27 13.34 5.37 14.21
N THR A 28 13.23 4.70 15.36
CA THR A 28 13.24 5.36 16.68
C THR A 28 14.56 6.08 16.97
N ARG A 29 15.70 5.54 16.50
CA ARG A 29 17.01 6.21 16.63
C ARG A 29 17.08 7.49 15.78
N HIS A 30 16.52 7.45 14.58
CA HIS A 30 16.34 8.64 13.73
C HIS A 30 15.40 9.65 14.38
N ALA A 31 14.29 9.21 14.97
CA ALA A 31 13.36 10.05 15.72
C ALA A 31 14.07 10.88 16.80
N ILE A 32 14.88 10.21 17.63
CA ILE A 32 15.64 10.83 18.72
C ILE A 32 16.63 11.87 18.18
N THR A 33 17.26 11.57 17.04
CA THR A 33 18.20 12.50 16.39
C THR A 33 17.46 13.73 15.84
N MET A 34 16.27 13.53 15.27
CA MET A 34 15.44 14.63 14.77
C MET A 34 14.93 15.53 15.90
N VAL A 35 14.66 14.97 17.10
CA VAL A 35 14.27 15.77 18.28
C VAL A 35 15.31 16.84 18.58
N SER A 36 16.60 16.50 18.59
CA SER A 36 17.67 17.45 18.90
C SER A 36 17.91 18.44 17.76
N MET A 37 17.90 17.98 16.51
CA MET A 37 18.14 18.83 15.33
C MET A 37 17.05 19.89 15.12
N ASN A 38 15.82 19.59 15.52
CA ASN A 38 14.66 20.44 15.22
C ASN A 38 14.06 21.12 16.44
N ASN A 39 14.62 20.90 17.64
CA ASN A 39 14.00 21.29 18.90
C ASN A 39 12.53 20.83 18.97
N ALA A 40 12.30 19.55 18.67
CA ALA A 40 10.96 18.98 18.57
C ALA A 40 10.50 18.34 19.89
N ASN A 41 9.19 18.13 20.01
CA ASN A 41 8.63 17.30 21.07
C ASN A 41 8.33 15.90 20.51
N MET A 42 8.79 14.85 21.19
CA MET A 42 8.49 13.48 20.81
C MET A 42 7.39 12.90 21.68
N ILE A 43 6.40 12.29 21.05
CA ILE A 43 5.29 11.59 21.66
C ILE A 43 5.36 10.14 21.17
N ALA A 44 5.80 9.25 22.04
CA ALA A 44 5.69 7.81 21.78
C ALA A 44 4.28 7.32 22.17
N ALA A 45 3.76 6.36 21.40
CA ALA A 45 2.61 5.57 21.82
C ALA A 45 2.94 4.80 23.12
N LEU A 46 2.32 5.21 24.24
CA LEU A 46 2.57 4.60 25.55
C LEU A 46 1.88 3.24 25.67
N ARG A 47 2.64 2.20 25.99
CA ARG A 47 2.08 0.92 26.43
C ARG A 47 1.56 1.03 27.86
N ASN A 48 0.26 0.83 28.04
CA ASN A 48 -0.46 0.75 29.32
C ASN A 48 -0.54 2.07 30.11
N ILE A 49 -1.63 2.81 29.91
CA ILE A 49 -1.91 4.06 30.62
C ILE A 49 -2.92 3.81 31.73
N ALA A 50 -2.46 3.95 32.98
CA ALA A 50 -3.33 3.93 34.16
C ALA A 50 -3.75 5.36 34.53
N LEU A 51 -5.06 5.64 34.48
CA LEU A 51 -5.60 6.89 35.00
C LEU A 51 -5.74 6.81 36.53
N PRO A 52 -5.25 7.83 37.27
CA PRO A 52 -5.49 7.90 38.70
C PRO A 52 -6.98 8.19 38.98
N PRO A 53 -7.51 7.79 40.15
CA PRO A 53 -8.91 8.08 40.49
C PRO A 53 -9.14 9.57 40.67
N ASN A 54 -8.11 10.26 41.18
CA ASN A 54 -8.13 11.67 41.50
C ASN A 54 -6.89 12.32 40.89
N VAL A 55 -7.08 13.49 40.28
CA VAL A 55 -5.98 14.34 39.83
C VAL A 55 -5.49 15.16 41.02
N VAL A 56 -4.17 15.22 41.23
CA VAL A 56 -3.61 15.98 42.35
C VAL A 56 -3.78 17.48 42.07
N MET A 57 -4.44 18.20 42.99
CA MET A 57 -4.56 19.65 42.90
C MET A 57 -3.22 20.31 43.20
N ARG A 58 -2.74 21.15 42.29
CA ARG A 58 -1.45 21.84 42.38
C ARG A 58 -1.55 23.25 41.81
N SER A 59 -0.65 24.13 42.24
CA SER A 59 -0.44 25.40 41.53
C SER A 59 0.19 25.14 40.16
N MET A 60 0.06 26.12 39.26
CA MET A 60 0.63 26.03 37.90
C MET A 60 2.13 25.72 37.90
N ASP A 61 2.92 26.39 38.74
CA ASP A 61 4.36 26.20 38.81
C ASP A 61 4.73 24.81 39.33
N GLN A 62 4.02 24.32 40.34
CA GLN A 62 4.23 22.97 40.89
C GLN A 62 3.91 21.89 39.85
N ALA A 63 2.76 22.01 39.17
CA ALA A 63 2.35 21.05 38.15
C ALA A 63 3.30 21.06 36.94
N LYS A 64 3.75 22.25 36.51
CA LYS A 64 4.74 22.40 35.43
C LYS A 64 6.08 21.76 35.80
N ASN A 65 6.58 22.01 37.01
CA ASN A 65 7.86 21.46 37.47
C ASN A 65 7.81 19.93 37.57
N GLU A 66 6.73 19.35 38.09
CA GLU A 66 6.64 17.89 38.21
C GLU A 66 6.52 17.19 36.86
N LEU A 67 5.72 17.75 35.93
CA LEU A 67 5.64 17.22 34.57
C LEU A 67 7.01 17.25 33.87
N ASN A 68 7.75 18.36 34.01
CA ASN A 68 9.09 18.48 33.45
C ASN A 68 10.08 17.48 34.07
N ASN A 69 10.00 17.26 35.39
CA ASN A 69 10.82 16.26 36.08
C ASN A 69 10.55 14.85 35.55
N HIS A 70 9.27 14.49 35.38
CA HIS A 70 8.87 13.21 34.80
C HIS A 70 9.34 13.03 33.35
N LEU A 71 9.22 14.08 32.53
CA LEU A 71 9.69 14.07 31.14
C LEU A 71 11.20 13.89 31.04
N ASN A 72 11.96 14.56 31.91
CA ASN A 72 13.41 14.41 31.96
C ASN A 72 13.83 13.01 32.42
N ARG A 73 13.15 12.43 33.43
CA ARG A 73 13.39 11.04 33.86
C ARG A 73 13.12 10.04 32.74
N ARG A 74 12.02 10.19 32.00
CA ARG A 74 11.70 9.34 30.84
C ARG A 74 12.82 9.38 29.79
N ARG A 75 13.38 10.56 29.50
CA ARG A 75 14.50 10.70 28.56
C ARG A 75 15.74 9.93 29.03
N SER A 76 15.99 9.86 30.33
CA SER A 76 17.12 9.11 30.89
C SER A 76 16.85 7.62 31.11
N GLN A 77 15.59 7.22 31.37
CA GLN A 77 15.20 5.86 31.75
C GLN A 77 13.87 5.46 31.09
N PRO A 78 13.86 5.11 29.79
CA PRO A 78 12.64 4.84 29.04
C PRO A 78 11.84 3.59 29.48
N TRP A 79 12.43 2.71 30.30
CA TRP A 79 11.84 1.43 30.72
C TRP A 79 10.99 1.53 32.00
N GLU A 80 10.93 2.68 32.67
CA GLU A 80 10.12 2.87 33.88
C GLU A 80 8.66 3.25 33.55
N LEU A 81 7.71 2.63 34.26
CA LEU A 81 6.30 3.01 34.23
C LEU A 81 6.13 4.42 34.79
N SER A 82 5.83 5.38 33.93
CA SER A 82 5.69 6.80 34.31
C SER A 82 4.23 7.18 34.56
N ASN A 83 3.96 7.81 35.71
CA ASN A 83 2.67 8.44 36.04
C ASN A 83 2.46 9.80 35.33
N GLU A 84 3.07 10.01 34.17
CA GLU A 84 3.06 11.29 33.44
C GLU A 84 1.67 11.83 33.17
N ILE A 85 0.70 10.96 32.91
CA ILE A 85 -0.68 11.37 32.64
C ILE A 85 -1.30 12.13 33.80
N ASN A 86 -0.98 11.75 35.04
CA ASN A 86 -1.48 12.43 36.22
C ASN A 86 -0.92 13.86 36.30
N GLU A 87 0.38 14.00 36.04
CA GLU A 87 1.06 15.30 36.08
C GLU A 87 0.61 16.21 34.94
N LEU A 88 0.38 15.64 33.76
CA LEU A 88 -0.19 16.36 32.62
C LEU A 88 -1.58 16.89 32.96
N PHE A 89 -2.47 16.05 33.49
CA PHE A 89 -3.82 16.50 33.84
C PHE A 89 -3.82 17.46 35.02
N SER A 90 -2.94 17.28 36.01
CA SER A 90 -2.75 18.24 37.09
C SER A 90 -2.39 19.62 36.53
N LYS A 91 -1.49 19.68 35.54
CA LYS A 91 -1.11 20.93 34.87
C LYS A 91 -2.28 21.52 34.07
N LEU A 92 -2.98 20.73 33.27
CA LEU A 92 -4.12 21.22 32.47
C LEU A 92 -5.26 21.73 33.35
N MET A 93 -5.54 21.05 34.48
CA MET A 93 -6.55 21.49 35.45
C MET A 93 -6.12 22.74 36.24
N ALA A 94 -4.83 22.86 36.56
CA ALA A 94 -4.30 24.08 37.17
C ALA A 94 -4.42 25.27 36.21
N GLU A 95 -4.19 25.05 34.90
CA GLU A 95 -4.31 26.08 33.85
C GLU A 95 -5.78 26.54 33.74
N ASP A 96 -6.69 25.57 33.71
CA ASP A 96 -8.13 25.82 33.65
C ASP A 96 -8.63 26.57 34.88
N SER A 97 -8.21 26.15 36.08
CA SER A 97 -8.57 26.80 37.34
C SER A 97 -8.04 28.24 37.42
N ALA A 98 -6.81 28.48 36.98
CA ALA A 98 -6.21 29.81 36.96
C ALA A 98 -6.96 30.73 35.98
N SER A 99 -7.27 30.24 34.78
CA SER A 99 -8.06 30.97 33.77
C SER A 99 -9.46 31.29 34.29
N ALA A 100 -10.13 30.36 34.97
CA ALA A 100 -11.44 30.59 35.56
C ALA A 100 -11.44 31.66 36.67
N ILE A 101 -10.41 31.67 37.53
CA ILE A 101 -10.24 32.69 38.57
C ILE A 101 -10.00 34.06 37.93
N ASP A 102 -9.13 34.14 36.94
CA ASP A 102 -8.79 35.37 36.24
C ASP A 102 -10.00 35.93 35.46
N PHE A 103 -10.73 35.07 34.75
CA PHE A 103 -12.01 35.41 34.10
C PHE A 103 -13.01 35.98 35.11
N ARG A 104 -13.20 35.32 36.26
CA ARG A 104 -14.13 35.81 37.29
C ARG A 104 -13.76 37.21 37.78
N ASN A 105 -12.47 37.47 38.01
CA ASN A 105 -11.99 38.77 38.46
C ASN A 105 -12.21 39.84 37.39
N ARG A 106 -11.83 39.56 36.13
CA ARG A 106 -12.00 40.48 35.00
C ARG A 106 -13.47 40.75 34.67
N HIS A 107 -14.31 39.72 34.71
CA HIS A 107 -15.73 39.84 34.42
C HIS A 107 -16.49 40.62 35.51
N ALA A 108 -16.02 40.56 36.75
CA ALA A 108 -16.57 41.40 37.83
C ALA A 108 -16.27 42.89 37.62
N GLU A 109 -15.18 43.22 36.92
CA GLU A 109 -14.82 44.59 36.54
C GLU A 109 -15.46 45.02 35.20
N ASP A 110 -15.55 44.10 34.23
CA ASP A 110 -16.11 44.31 32.90
C ASP A 110 -16.97 43.12 32.45
N PRO A 111 -18.32 43.23 32.51
CA PRO A 111 -19.24 42.17 32.09
C PRO A 111 -19.16 41.77 30.61
N SER A 112 -18.46 42.53 29.76
CA SER A 112 -18.28 42.20 28.34
C SER A 112 -17.17 41.18 28.07
N VAL A 113 -16.32 40.90 29.06
CA VAL A 113 -15.24 39.91 28.97
C VAL A 113 -15.84 38.51 28.85
N SER A 114 -15.37 37.74 27.88
CA SER A 114 -15.71 36.33 27.68
C SER A 114 -14.62 35.40 28.26
N PRO A 115 -14.98 34.16 28.67
CA PRO A 115 -14.00 33.20 29.16
C PRO A 115 -13.03 32.78 28.05
N GLU A 116 -11.77 32.56 28.42
CA GLU A 116 -10.77 31.99 27.52
C GLU A 116 -11.02 30.50 27.33
N ILE A 117 -10.84 30.00 26.10
CA ILE A 117 -10.93 28.57 25.82
C ILE A 117 -9.59 27.92 26.21
N THR A 118 -9.60 27.16 27.32
CA THR A 118 -8.39 26.51 27.85
C THR A 118 -8.03 25.24 27.10
N LYS A 119 -6.80 24.74 27.28
CA LYS A 119 -6.40 23.44 26.71
C LYS A 119 -7.27 22.30 27.22
N LEU A 120 -7.72 22.33 28.47
CA LEU A 120 -8.58 21.30 29.03
C LEU A 120 -9.94 21.27 28.34
N MET A 121 -10.53 22.44 28.08
CA MET A 121 -11.79 22.56 27.31
C MET A 121 -11.63 22.00 25.89
N ARG A 122 -10.54 22.36 25.20
CA ARG A 122 -10.24 21.86 23.84
C ARG A 122 -10.03 20.36 23.81
N LEU A 123 -9.38 19.81 24.84
CA LEU A 123 -9.17 18.38 25.01
C LEU A 123 -10.50 17.64 25.16
N SER A 124 -11.38 18.10 26.05
CA SER A 124 -12.69 17.47 26.28
C SER A 124 -13.57 17.51 25.03
N ASP A 125 -13.56 18.63 24.31
CA ASP A 125 -14.33 18.83 23.08
C ASP A 125 -13.82 17.95 21.92
N ALA A 126 -12.49 17.89 21.72
CA ALA A 126 -11.88 16.99 20.75
C ALA A 126 -12.16 15.51 21.07
N TRP A 127 -12.07 15.14 22.36
CA TRP A 127 -12.34 13.77 22.80
C TRP A 127 -13.80 13.37 22.53
N ALA A 128 -14.78 14.27 22.77
CA ALA A 128 -16.18 14.02 22.47
C ALA A 128 -16.46 13.86 20.96
N ARG A 129 -15.74 14.59 20.09
CA ARG A 129 -15.83 14.40 18.63
C ARG A 129 -15.27 13.04 18.19
N LEU A 130 -14.19 12.59 18.82
CA LEU A 130 -13.52 11.32 18.51
C LEU A 130 -14.33 10.11 19.00
N PHE A 131 -15.01 10.24 20.14
CA PHE A 131 -15.87 9.22 20.74
C PHE A 131 -17.30 9.75 20.91
N PRO A 132 -18.11 9.75 19.83
CA PRO A 132 -19.49 10.28 19.87
C PRO A 132 -20.32 9.65 20.99
N GLY A 133 -21.20 10.45 21.60
CA GLY A 133 -22.08 10.01 22.69
C GLY A 133 -21.37 9.81 24.04
N ARG A 134 -20.10 10.22 24.17
CA ARG A 134 -19.36 10.24 25.43
C ARG A 134 -18.86 11.63 25.74
N HIS A 135 -18.95 12.00 27.01
CA HIS A 135 -18.49 13.28 27.53
C HIS A 135 -17.64 13.06 28.78
N ILE A 136 -16.45 13.67 28.81
CA ILE A 136 -15.58 13.64 29.98
C ILE A 136 -15.72 14.95 30.77
N ASP A 137 -15.88 14.81 32.08
CA ASP A 137 -15.92 15.91 33.04
C ASP A 137 -14.75 15.76 34.03
N PHE A 138 -14.03 16.85 34.27
CA PHE A 138 -12.91 16.94 35.20
C PHE A 138 -13.31 17.62 36.52
N SER A 139 -14.60 17.91 36.73
CA SER A 139 -15.11 18.60 37.90
C SER A 139 -14.63 17.95 39.20
N GLY A 140 -14.28 18.81 40.16
CA GLY A 140 -13.81 18.39 41.48
C GLY A 140 -12.48 17.63 41.48
N TYR A 141 -11.70 17.60 40.39
CA TYR A 141 -10.45 16.80 40.28
C TYR A 141 -10.68 15.28 40.25
N HIS A 142 -11.90 14.85 39.90
CA HIS A 142 -12.26 13.43 39.78
C HIS A 142 -12.80 13.16 38.37
N PRO A 143 -11.93 12.82 37.38
CA PRO A 143 -12.36 12.64 36.01
C PRO A 143 -13.44 11.56 35.86
N ARG A 144 -14.60 11.94 35.31
CA ARG A 144 -15.76 11.07 35.09
C ARG A 144 -16.22 11.13 33.65
N VAL A 145 -16.80 10.03 33.18
CA VAL A 145 -17.37 9.93 31.84
C VAL A 145 -18.86 9.71 31.93
N ARG A 146 -19.62 10.52 31.20
CA ARG A 146 -21.05 10.36 30.94
C ARG A 146 -21.23 9.74 29.55
N SER A 147 -22.04 8.69 29.47
CA SER A 147 -22.37 8.01 28.21
C SER A 147 -23.85 8.17 27.89
N ASP A 148 -24.17 8.66 26.69
CA ASP A 148 -25.55 8.81 26.21
C ASP A 148 -26.17 7.46 25.77
N TYR A 149 -25.36 6.41 25.63
CA TYR A 149 -25.83 5.07 25.24
C TYR A 149 -26.39 4.27 26.42
N ASN A 150 -26.15 4.70 27.66
CA ASN A 150 -26.69 4.04 28.84
C ASN A 150 -28.07 4.63 29.14
N ILE A 151 -29.09 3.75 29.24
CA ILE A 151 -30.51 4.09 29.45
C ILE A 151 -30.75 4.95 30.71
N SER A 152 -29.79 5.00 31.64
CA SER A 152 -29.84 5.79 32.88
C SER A 152 -28.88 6.99 32.94
N GLY A 153 -28.16 7.31 31.85
CA GLY A 153 -27.15 8.39 31.86
C GLY A 153 -26.03 8.14 32.87
N SER A 154 -25.69 6.87 33.14
CA SER A 154 -24.75 6.51 34.19
C SER A 154 -23.35 7.11 33.96
N GLU A 155 -22.90 7.90 34.93
CA GLU A 155 -21.52 8.33 35.05
C GLU A 155 -20.65 7.20 35.60
N TYR A 156 -19.45 7.07 35.07
CA TYR A 156 -18.44 6.16 35.61
C TYR A 156 -17.06 6.84 35.68
N PRO A 157 -16.17 6.40 36.59
CA PRO A 157 -14.81 6.95 36.69
C PRO A 157 -14.04 6.75 35.38
N ALA A 158 -13.28 7.76 34.93
CA ALA A 158 -12.51 7.70 33.68
C ALA A 158 -11.50 6.52 33.63
N GLN A 159 -11.14 5.96 34.79
CA GLN A 159 -10.27 4.80 34.92
C GLN A 159 -10.85 3.54 34.27
N GLN A 160 -12.19 3.44 34.24
CA GLN A 160 -12.92 2.31 33.63
C GLN A 160 -13.11 2.49 32.12
N MET A 161 -12.58 3.55 31.51
CA MET A 161 -12.54 3.70 30.06
C MET A 161 -11.75 2.57 29.39
N SER A 162 -12.07 2.32 28.13
CA SER A 162 -11.27 1.42 27.29
C SER A 162 -9.83 1.93 27.13
N ASP A 163 -8.90 1.04 26.81
CA ASP A 163 -7.49 1.41 26.67
C ASP A 163 -7.27 2.48 25.60
N GLY A 164 -7.93 2.33 24.44
CA GLY A 164 -7.90 3.32 23.36
C GLY A 164 -8.42 4.71 23.77
N GLU A 165 -9.46 4.79 24.60
CA GLU A 165 -9.98 6.08 25.09
C GLU A 165 -9.01 6.77 26.05
N ARG A 166 -8.37 6.01 26.95
CA ARG A 166 -7.35 6.54 27.87
C ARG A 166 -6.13 7.04 27.10
N VAL A 167 -5.70 6.27 26.09
CA VAL A 167 -4.59 6.64 25.20
C VAL A 167 -4.92 7.88 24.39
N ALA A 168 -6.11 7.96 23.79
CA ALA A 168 -6.54 9.15 23.07
C ALA A 168 -6.53 10.40 23.96
N LEU A 169 -7.07 10.31 25.19
CA LEU A 169 -7.12 11.43 26.13
C LEU A 169 -5.71 11.94 26.48
N TYR A 170 -4.79 11.01 26.77
CA TYR A 170 -3.40 11.31 27.04
C TYR A 170 -2.70 11.99 25.85
N LEU A 171 -2.79 11.38 24.66
CA LEU A 171 -2.13 11.87 23.46
C LEU A 171 -2.64 13.26 23.07
N THR A 172 -3.95 13.50 23.17
CA THR A 172 -4.54 14.84 22.96
C THR A 172 -3.97 15.86 23.94
N GLY A 173 -3.89 15.52 25.23
CA GLY A 173 -3.29 16.39 26.25
C GLY A 173 -1.82 16.69 25.96
N ARG A 174 -1.04 15.68 25.54
CA ARG A 174 0.37 15.85 25.17
C ARG A 174 0.58 16.79 23.99
N VAL A 175 -0.27 16.67 22.97
CA VAL A 175 -0.21 17.54 21.79
C VAL A 175 -0.60 18.97 22.15
N LEU A 176 -1.65 19.17 22.95
CA LEU A 176 -2.08 20.50 23.38
C LEU A 176 -1.08 21.16 24.34
N ASP A 177 -0.40 20.38 25.20
CA ASP A 177 0.60 20.89 26.13
C ASP A 177 1.97 21.17 25.49
N SER A 178 2.21 20.66 24.27
CA SER A 178 3.49 20.84 23.58
C SER A 178 3.81 22.32 23.32
N GLU A 179 4.88 22.82 23.94
CA GLU A 179 5.44 24.15 23.67
C GLU A 179 6.20 24.18 22.33
N GLN A 180 6.70 23.03 21.86
CA GLN A 180 7.41 22.92 20.57
C GLN A 180 6.43 22.84 19.40
N LYS A 181 6.81 23.50 18.29
CA LYS A 181 6.01 23.53 17.06
C LYS A 181 6.21 22.31 16.15
N ILE A 182 7.23 21.50 16.39
CA ILE A 182 7.43 20.24 15.66
C ILE A 182 7.11 19.12 16.63
N ILE A 183 6.17 18.26 16.24
CA ILE A 183 5.71 17.13 17.05
C ILE A 183 6.05 15.85 16.29
N ILE A 184 6.93 15.04 16.87
CA ILE A 184 7.32 13.73 16.34
C ILE A 184 6.50 12.65 17.04
N VAL A 185 5.83 11.81 16.28
CA VAL A 185 4.95 10.76 16.76
C VAL A 185 5.48 9.41 16.32
N ASP A 186 5.81 8.55 17.28
CA ASP A 186 6.34 7.19 17.02
C ASP A 186 5.24 6.15 17.21
N GLU A 187 5.05 5.31 16.19
CA GLU A 187 4.04 4.24 16.09
C GLU A 187 2.60 4.73 16.38
N PRO A 188 2.09 5.72 15.61
CA PRO A 188 0.78 6.36 15.81
C PRO A 188 -0.43 5.41 15.81
N GLU A 189 -0.29 4.21 15.26
CA GLU A 189 -1.32 3.19 15.06
C GLU A 189 -1.51 2.21 16.25
N VAL A 190 -0.50 2.03 17.12
CA VAL A 190 -0.41 0.87 18.04
C VAL A 190 -1.59 0.66 18.99
N HIS A 191 -2.36 1.71 19.30
CA HIS A 191 -3.48 1.65 20.26
C HIS A 191 -4.87 1.83 19.64
N PHE A 192 -4.93 1.96 18.33
CA PHE A 192 -6.17 2.25 17.62
C PHE A 192 -6.37 1.24 16.50
N HIS A 193 -7.63 0.93 16.18
CA HIS A 193 -7.91 0.41 14.85
C HIS A 193 -7.48 1.44 13.79
N SER A 194 -6.95 0.99 12.66
CA SER A 194 -6.36 1.84 11.60
C SER A 194 -7.21 3.06 11.21
N ARG A 195 -8.53 2.88 11.09
CA ARG A 195 -9.48 3.99 10.80
C ARG A 195 -9.55 5.02 11.93
N LEU A 196 -9.55 4.56 13.18
CA LEU A 196 -9.56 5.45 14.34
C LEU A 196 -8.23 6.18 14.48
N ALA A 197 -7.09 5.51 14.26
CA ALA A 197 -5.77 6.16 14.23
C ALA A 197 -5.76 7.31 13.21
N SER A 198 -6.27 7.02 12.00
CA SER A 198 -6.30 7.98 10.92
C SER A 198 -7.09 9.24 11.29
N ARG A 199 -8.33 9.04 11.77
CA ARG A 199 -9.22 10.13 12.20
C ARG A 199 -8.70 10.88 13.42
N PHE A 200 -8.14 10.16 14.38
CA PHE A 200 -7.59 10.71 15.62
C PHE A 200 -6.50 11.74 15.36
N TRP A 201 -5.52 11.36 14.55
CA TRP A 201 -4.40 12.24 14.28
C TRP A 201 -4.77 13.40 13.36
N SER A 202 -5.70 13.23 12.41
CA SER A 202 -6.27 14.35 11.63
C SER A 202 -6.97 15.39 12.50
N GLU A 203 -7.68 14.96 13.55
CA GLU A 203 -8.27 15.86 14.54
C GLU A 203 -7.16 16.63 15.29
N LEU A 204 -6.10 15.96 15.72
CA LEU A 204 -4.98 16.60 16.43
C LEU A 204 -4.20 17.59 15.55
N GLU A 205 -4.00 17.29 14.28
CA GLU A 205 -3.43 18.22 13.29
C GLU A 205 -4.31 19.48 13.19
N SER A 206 -5.63 19.33 13.14
CA SER A 206 -6.56 20.47 13.10
C SER A 206 -6.61 21.29 14.39
N LEU A 207 -6.33 20.67 15.55
CA LEU A 207 -6.22 21.38 16.83
C LEU A 207 -4.92 22.18 16.94
N ARG A 208 -3.84 21.76 16.28
CA ARG A 208 -2.55 22.45 16.33
C ARG A 208 -2.06 22.80 14.91
N PRO A 209 -2.78 23.68 14.17
CA PRO A 209 -2.34 24.12 12.85
C PRO A 209 -1.06 24.96 12.90
N ASP A 210 -0.69 25.45 14.09
CA ASP A 210 0.58 26.10 14.37
C ASP A 210 1.77 25.12 14.48
N CYS A 211 1.49 23.81 14.57
CA CYS A 211 2.48 22.74 14.62
C CYS A 211 2.61 22.01 13.29
N ARG A 212 3.78 21.42 13.09
CA ARG A 212 4.04 20.45 12.03
C ARG A 212 4.26 19.06 12.63
N PHE A 213 3.53 18.08 12.12
CA PHE A 213 3.60 16.70 12.58
C PHE A 213 4.58 15.88 11.75
N VAL A 214 5.37 15.05 12.44
CA VAL A 214 6.25 14.06 11.83
C VAL A 214 5.84 12.70 12.38
N TYR A 215 5.32 11.83 11.54
CA TYR A 215 4.90 10.49 11.89
C TYR A 215 5.99 9.49 11.56
N ILE A 216 6.18 8.51 12.43
CA ILE A 216 7.10 7.40 12.25
C ILE A 216 6.29 6.13 12.38
N THR A 217 6.17 5.39 11.30
CA THR A 217 5.21 4.28 11.22
C THR A 217 5.73 3.20 10.28
N HIS A 218 5.17 2.00 10.41
CA HIS A 218 5.28 0.94 9.41
C HIS A 218 3.91 0.61 8.79
N ASP A 219 2.83 1.23 9.27
CA ASP A 219 1.46 1.11 8.76
C ASP A 219 1.27 2.04 7.55
N LEU A 220 1.29 1.45 6.35
CA LEU A 220 1.12 2.17 5.08
C LEU A 220 -0.28 2.78 4.92
N PRO A 221 -1.39 2.06 5.25
CA PRO A 221 -2.70 2.68 5.31
C PRO A 221 -2.73 3.95 6.17
N PHE A 222 -2.09 3.93 7.35
CA PHE A 222 -1.97 5.14 8.16
C PHE A 222 -1.13 6.22 7.46
N ALA A 223 0.02 5.85 6.90
CA ALA A 223 0.91 6.78 6.21
C ALA A 223 0.21 7.55 5.09
N LEU A 224 -0.55 6.84 4.24
CA LEU A 224 -1.28 7.41 3.11
C LEU A 224 -2.52 8.20 3.53
N SER A 225 -3.08 7.91 4.70
CA SER A 225 -4.20 8.71 5.22
C SER A 225 -3.83 10.16 5.52
N ARG A 226 -2.53 10.50 5.58
CA ARG A 226 -2.06 11.88 5.83
C ARG A 226 -2.25 12.74 4.58
N ARG A 227 -2.89 13.88 4.76
CA ARG A 227 -3.13 14.83 3.66
C ARG A 227 -1.83 15.51 3.25
N ASN A 228 -1.51 15.47 1.96
CA ASN A 228 -0.37 16.17 1.33
C ASN A 228 0.97 15.90 2.03
N ALA A 229 1.14 14.72 2.62
CA ALA A 229 2.33 14.42 3.39
C ALA A 229 3.58 14.25 2.51
N HIS A 230 4.73 14.64 3.06
CA HIS A 230 6.02 14.26 2.51
C HIS A 230 6.44 12.90 3.06
N PHE A 231 6.76 11.96 2.18
CA PHE A 231 7.17 10.62 2.57
C PHE A 231 8.70 10.52 2.60
N VAL A 232 9.24 9.95 3.67
CA VAL A 232 10.66 9.65 3.82
C VAL A 232 10.81 8.17 4.10
N ILE A 233 11.67 7.49 3.36
CA ILE A 233 11.99 6.09 3.58
C ILE A 233 13.33 5.95 4.28
N ILE A 234 13.35 5.14 5.33
CA ILE A 234 14.57 4.78 6.06
C ILE A 234 14.83 3.28 5.87
N ARG A 235 16.07 2.97 5.44
CA ARG A 235 16.58 1.60 5.31
C ARG A 235 17.78 1.39 6.22
N PRO A 236 18.01 0.18 6.73
CA PRO A 236 19.23 -0.13 7.47
C PRO A 236 20.48 0.28 6.67
N ASN A 237 21.40 0.98 7.34
CA ASN A 237 22.70 1.39 6.81
C ASN A 237 22.69 2.35 5.61
N ASN A 238 21.53 2.91 5.24
CA ASN A 238 21.43 3.94 4.19
C ASN A 238 21.00 5.28 4.79
N GLU A 239 21.34 6.38 4.11
CA GLU A 239 20.76 7.68 4.46
C GLU A 239 19.24 7.67 4.19
N PRO A 240 18.43 8.38 5.01
CA PRO A 240 17.02 8.58 4.72
C PRO A 240 16.83 9.11 3.30
N GLN A 241 15.75 8.72 2.62
CA GLN A 241 15.45 9.19 1.26
C GLN A 241 14.08 9.85 1.22
N LEU A 242 14.01 11.07 0.66
CA LEU A 242 12.75 11.73 0.37
C LEU A 242 12.09 11.09 -0.86
N VAL A 243 10.83 10.71 -0.71
CA VAL A 243 10.01 10.09 -1.75
C VAL A 243 9.03 11.12 -2.29
N CYS A 244 9.08 11.35 -3.60
CA CYS A 244 8.18 12.26 -4.29
C CYS A 244 7.07 11.46 -5.00
N LEU A 245 5.98 11.18 -4.28
CA LEU A 245 4.76 10.69 -4.93
C LEU A 245 4.16 11.84 -5.75
N LYS A 246 4.05 11.66 -7.07
CA LYS A 246 3.38 12.65 -7.94
C LYS A 246 1.90 12.76 -7.55
N GLU A 247 1.33 13.96 -7.66
CA GLU A 247 -0.12 14.16 -7.47
C GLU A 247 -0.92 13.32 -8.49
N GLY A 248 -2.00 12.66 -8.05
CA GLY A 248 -2.88 11.86 -8.92
C GLY A 248 -2.56 10.36 -9.02
N ILE A 249 -1.61 9.86 -8.21
CA ILE A 249 -1.43 8.42 -7.98
C ILE A 249 -2.58 7.92 -7.09
N PRO A 250 -3.34 6.86 -7.49
CA PRO A 250 -4.37 6.25 -6.65
C PRO A 250 -3.78 5.75 -5.33
N ASP A 251 -4.55 5.80 -4.23
CA ASP A 251 -4.07 5.41 -2.90
C ASP A 251 -3.55 3.97 -2.87
N ASP A 252 -4.26 3.02 -3.48
CA ASP A 252 -3.82 1.61 -3.58
C ASP A 252 -2.46 1.49 -4.28
N LEU A 253 -2.23 2.33 -5.29
CA LEU A 253 -0.96 2.37 -5.99
C LEU A 253 0.12 3.02 -5.13
N ALA A 254 -0.17 4.13 -4.47
CA ALA A 254 0.75 4.75 -3.54
C ALA A 254 1.14 3.77 -2.41
N GLU A 255 0.20 2.94 -1.96
CA GLU A 255 0.42 1.85 -1.00
C GLU A 255 1.38 0.82 -1.56
N SER A 256 1.12 0.26 -2.75
CA SER A 256 2.03 -0.68 -3.39
C SER A 256 3.43 -0.09 -3.60
N LEU A 257 3.55 1.19 -3.99
CA LEU A 257 4.83 1.86 -4.21
C LEU A 257 5.60 2.06 -2.90
N LEU A 258 4.93 2.55 -1.85
CA LEU A 258 5.54 2.74 -0.52
C LEU A 258 5.82 1.40 0.16
N ALA A 259 4.95 0.40 0.00
CA ALA A 259 5.18 -0.98 0.42
C ALA A 259 6.46 -1.49 -0.21
N ALA A 260 6.52 -1.53 -1.53
CA ALA A 260 7.68 -2.04 -2.24
C ALA A 260 8.99 -1.30 -1.86
N ALA A 261 8.91 0.02 -1.68
CA ALA A 261 10.04 0.84 -1.27
C ALA A 261 10.46 0.65 0.20
N SER A 262 9.53 0.26 1.08
CA SER A 262 9.73 0.13 2.54
C SER A 262 9.93 -1.31 3.01
N PHE A 263 9.36 -2.31 2.33
CA PHE A 263 9.19 -3.67 2.85
C PHE A 263 10.46 -4.49 2.82
N SER A 264 11.36 -4.21 1.88
CA SER A 264 12.62 -4.94 1.84
C SER A 264 13.78 -4.06 2.25
N ILE A 265 14.36 -4.44 3.39
CA ILE A 265 15.66 -3.97 3.86
C ILE A 265 16.73 -4.14 2.77
N HIS A 266 16.57 -5.14 1.89
CA HIS A 266 17.56 -5.55 0.90
C HIS A 266 17.08 -5.48 -0.56
N ALA A 267 15.80 -5.21 -0.84
CA ALA A 267 15.32 -5.26 -2.22
C ALA A 267 15.92 -4.13 -3.05
N ARG A 268 16.59 -4.56 -4.12
CA ARG A 268 17.07 -3.74 -5.22
C ARG A 268 16.18 -3.86 -6.43
N ARG A 269 15.18 -4.76 -6.38
CA ARG A 269 14.21 -4.97 -7.46
C ARG A 269 12.80 -5.11 -6.92
N ILE A 270 11.85 -4.49 -7.61
CA ILE A 270 10.42 -4.66 -7.40
C ILE A 270 9.81 -5.21 -8.69
N VAL A 271 8.98 -6.23 -8.55
CA VAL A 271 8.22 -6.83 -9.64
C VAL A 271 6.73 -6.61 -9.38
N PHE A 272 6.11 -5.74 -10.17
CA PHE A 272 4.67 -5.55 -10.15
C PHE A 272 4.00 -6.63 -11.01
N CYS A 273 2.98 -7.29 -10.48
CA CYS A 273 2.20 -8.29 -11.21
C CYS A 273 0.69 -8.04 -11.08
N GLU A 274 -0.09 -8.67 -11.96
CA GLU A 274 -1.55 -8.62 -11.89
C GLU A 274 -2.09 -9.36 -10.65
N GLY A 275 -3.33 -9.03 -10.29
CA GLY A 275 -4.04 -9.58 -9.15
C GLY A 275 -4.04 -8.67 -7.92
N THR A 276 -4.70 -9.13 -6.86
CA THR A 276 -4.74 -8.48 -5.55
C THR A 276 -3.96 -9.32 -4.54
N GLU A 277 -3.62 -8.75 -3.39
CA GLU A 277 -3.05 -9.55 -2.29
C GLU A 277 -3.97 -10.72 -1.92
N GLY A 278 -3.37 -11.88 -1.71
CA GLY A 278 -4.06 -13.12 -1.37
C GLY A 278 -3.87 -14.16 -2.46
N ASN A 279 -3.28 -15.29 -2.06
CA ASN A 279 -2.84 -16.50 -2.79
C ASN A 279 -3.24 -16.69 -4.28
N SER A 280 -3.07 -15.67 -5.13
CA SER A 280 -3.28 -15.75 -6.56
C SER A 280 -2.17 -16.58 -7.20
N LEU A 281 -2.46 -17.19 -8.34
CA LEU A 281 -1.45 -17.98 -9.05
C LEU A 281 -0.26 -17.10 -9.45
N ASP A 282 -0.52 -15.89 -9.94
CA ASP A 282 0.45 -14.84 -10.24
C ASP A 282 1.42 -14.63 -9.07
N GLN A 283 0.90 -14.27 -7.90
CA GLN A 283 1.74 -13.97 -6.75
C GLN A 283 2.55 -15.19 -6.33
N ARG A 284 1.96 -16.40 -6.33
CA ARG A 284 2.66 -17.65 -5.97
C ARG A 284 3.80 -17.96 -6.93
N LEU A 285 3.52 -17.96 -8.25
CA LEU A 285 4.49 -18.35 -9.26
C LEU A 285 5.58 -17.30 -9.39
N TYR A 286 5.24 -16.01 -9.42
CA TYR A 286 6.24 -14.95 -9.49
C TYR A 286 7.08 -14.86 -8.22
N SER A 287 6.51 -15.10 -7.03
CA SER A 287 7.32 -15.17 -5.79
C SER A 287 8.27 -16.36 -5.79
N ALA A 288 7.86 -17.50 -6.37
CA ALA A 288 8.72 -18.66 -6.53
C ALA A 288 9.84 -18.44 -7.57
N TRP A 289 9.50 -17.78 -8.68
CA TRP A 289 10.45 -17.37 -9.71
C TRP A 289 11.47 -16.37 -9.13
N PHE A 290 11.00 -15.25 -8.59
CA PHE A 290 11.82 -14.20 -7.98
C PHE A 290 12.12 -14.50 -6.50
N SER A 291 12.67 -15.68 -6.21
CA SER A 291 12.95 -16.15 -4.84
C SER A 291 14.13 -15.45 -4.14
N SER A 292 14.76 -14.45 -4.78
CA SER A 292 15.88 -13.71 -4.22
C SER A 292 15.43 -12.74 -3.12
N PRO A 293 16.14 -12.65 -1.97
CA PRO A 293 15.88 -11.64 -0.94
C PRO A 293 16.00 -10.19 -1.44
N GLU A 294 16.68 -9.98 -2.57
CA GLU A 294 16.85 -8.67 -3.22
C GLU A 294 15.67 -8.30 -4.15
N THR A 295 14.66 -9.16 -4.31
CA THR A 295 13.48 -8.91 -5.16
C THR A 295 12.19 -8.99 -4.35
N ALA A 296 11.30 -8.01 -4.52
CA ALA A 296 9.97 -8.01 -3.94
C ALA A 296 8.90 -8.14 -5.04
N VAL A 297 7.96 -9.08 -4.90
CA VAL A 297 6.83 -9.25 -5.82
C VAL A 297 5.59 -8.58 -5.21
N VAL A 298 4.97 -7.66 -5.95
CA VAL A 298 3.88 -6.82 -5.46
C VAL A 298 2.69 -6.88 -6.43
N PRO A 299 1.54 -7.44 -6.01
CA PRO A 299 0.33 -7.40 -6.81
C PRO A 299 -0.18 -5.95 -6.90
N ALA A 300 -0.58 -5.53 -8.09
CA ALA A 300 -0.91 -4.14 -8.41
C ALA A 300 -2.34 -3.96 -8.98
N GLY A 301 -3.18 -5.00 -8.98
CA GLY A 301 -4.53 -4.94 -9.55
C GLY A 301 -4.56 -5.42 -11.00
N SER A 302 -5.08 -4.59 -11.91
CA SER A 302 -5.20 -4.96 -13.33
C SER A 302 -3.91 -4.72 -14.11
N GLY A 303 -3.76 -5.32 -15.30
CA GLY A 303 -2.64 -5.00 -16.20
C GLY A 303 -2.47 -3.50 -16.51
N LYS A 304 -3.57 -2.71 -16.55
CA LYS A 304 -3.48 -1.25 -16.68
C LYS A 304 -2.84 -0.59 -15.46
N ASP A 305 -3.17 -1.11 -14.27
CA ASP A 305 -2.58 -0.63 -13.02
C ASP A 305 -1.09 -0.99 -12.97
N VAL A 306 -0.71 -2.24 -13.28
CA VAL A 306 0.70 -2.67 -13.37
C VAL A 306 1.52 -1.76 -14.27
N VAL A 307 1.03 -1.45 -15.49
CA VAL A 307 1.69 -0.53 -16.42
C VAL A 307 1.88 0.85 -15.78
N LYS A 308 0.83 1.38 -15.14
CA LYS A 308 0.89 2.67 -14.45
C LYS A 308 1.88 2.66 -13.28
N CYS A 309 1.89 1.61 -12.45
CA CYS A 309 2.83 1.46 -11.33
C CYS A 309 4.26 1.50 -11.81
N THR A 310 4.53 0.64 -12.78
CA THR A 310 5.88 0.41 -13.29
C THR A 310 6.40 1.68 -13.94
N SER A 311 5.61 2.30 -14.82
CA SER A 311 5.99 3.56 -15.49
C SER A 311 6.22 4.67 -14.46
N THR A 312 5.33 4.80 -13.48
CA THR A 312 5.48 5.83 -12.44
C THR A 312 6.74 5.61 -11.62
N PHE A 313 7.03 4.36 -11.21
CA PHE A 313 8.22 4.03 -10.42
C PHE A 313 9.51 4.26 -11.22
N SER A 314 9.56 3.78 -12.46
CA SER A 314 10.74 3.89 -13.32
C SER A 314 11.05 5.35 -13.71
N GLU A 315 10.04 6.17 -14.02
CA GLU A 315 10.25 7.58 -14.37
C GLU A 315 10.70 8.46 -13.20
N SER A 316 10.19 8.17 -12.02
CA SER A 316 10.34 9.06 -10.86
C SER A 316 11.62 8.82 -10.07
N THR A 317 12.34 7.72 -10.32
CA THR A 317 13.41 7.23 -9.43
C THR A 317 12.97 7.32 -7.96
N LEU A 318 11.71 6.93 -7.69
CA LEU A 318 11.02 7.07 -6.40
C LEU A 318 11.90 6.60 -5.23
N VAL A 319 12.72 5.59 -5.51
CA VAL A 319 13.78 5.10 -4.64
C VAL A 319 15.07 4.95 -5.43
N PHE A 320 16.18 5.47 -4.89
CA PHE A 320 17.49 5.34 -5.51
C PHE A 320 18.02 3.91 -5.31
N GLY A 321 18.47 3.28 -6.39
CA GLY A 321 19.02 1.92 -6.34
C GLY A 321 17.97 0.81 -6.23
N VAL A 322 16.73 1.07 -6.66
CA VAL A 322 15.71 0.04 -6.84
C VAL A 322 15.15 0.10 -8.26
N ASP A 323 15.24 -1.02 -8.97
CA ASP A 323 14.66 -1.19 -10.30
C ASP A 323 13.23 -1.73 -10.18
N ALA A 324 12.32 -1.24 -11.03
CA ALA A 324 10.96 -1.74 -11.11
C ALA A 324 10.70 -2.39 -12.47
N ILE A 325 10.08 -3.56 -12.44
CA ILE A 325 9.62 -4.29 -13.63
C ILE A 325 8.15 -4.63 -13.44
N GLY A 326 7.35 -4.44 -14.49
CA GLY A 326 5.96 -4.87 -14.54
C GLY A 326 5.83 -6.16 -15.32
N ILE A 327 5.01 -7.09 -14.87
CA ILE A 327 4.62 -8.28 -15.63
C ILE A 327 3.11 -8.27 -15.82
N ILE A 328 2.67 -8.32 -17.06
CA ILE A 328 1.25 -8.41 -17.42
C ILE A 328 0.98 -9.62 -18.30
N ASP A 329 -0.24 -10.13 -18.20
CA ASP A 329 -0.75 -11.17 -19.08
C ASP A 329 -0.84 -10.63 -20.53
N ARG A 330 -0.62 -11.51 -21.51
CA ARG A 330 -0.78 -11.15 -22.93
C ARG A 330 -2.23 -10.86 -23.26
N ASP A 331 -3.11 -11.64 -22.65
CA ASP A 331 -4.55 -11.48 -22.74
C ASP A 331 -4.97 -11.51 -24.24
N TYR A 332 -6.02 -10.77 -24.60
CA TYR A 332 -6.47 -10.66 -25.99
C TYR A 332 -5.87 -9.47 -26.76
N TRP A 333 -4.81 -8.84 -26.23
CA TRP A 333 -4.26 -7.62 -26.83
C TRP A 333 -3.54 -7.88 -28.17
N PRO A 334 -3.65 -6.96 -29.15
CA PRO A 334 -2.92 -7.08 -30.42
C PRO A 334 -1.43 -6.77 -30.21
N GLN A 335 -0.57 -7.28 -31.11
CA GLN A 335 0.87 -7.08 -31.01
C GLN A 335 1.28 -5.60 -31.00
N LYS A 336 0.60 -4.75 -31.79
CA LYS A 336 0.82 -3.30 -31.78
C LYS A 336 0.62 -2.65 -30.41
N PHE A 337 -0.31 -3.15 -29.59
CA PHE A 337 -0.49 -2.67 -28.22
C PHE A 337 0.70 -3.03 -27.35
N ILE A 338 1.16 -4.28 -27.47
CA ILE A 338 2.31 -4.81 -26.72
C ILE A 338 3.58 -4.04 -27.07
N ASP A 339 3.80 -3.79 -28.36
CA ASP A 339 4.98 -3.07 -28.86
C ASP A 339 5.00 -1.59 -28.42
N ALA A 340 3.86 -1.04 -28.00
CA ALA A 340 3.74 0.34 -27.52
C ALA A 340 3.93 0.49 -26.01
N LEU A 341 4.11 -0.62 -25.28
CA LEU A 341 4.33 -0.58 -23.83
C LEU A 341 5.76 -0.13 -23.49
N PRO A 342 5.98 0.48 -22.31
CA PRO A 342 7.31 0.84 -21.83
C PRO A 342 8.22 -0.37 -21.68
N GLU A 343 9.53 -0.21 -21.90
CA GLU A 343 10.52 -1.30 -21.77
C GLU A 343 10.56 -1.95 -20.37
N SER A 344 10.18 -1.20 -19.34
CA SER A 344 10.08 -1.71 -17.97
C SER A 344 8.90 -2.67 -17.75
N VAL A 345 7.97 -2.77 -18.70
CA VAL A 345 6.82 -3.67 -18.65
C VAL A 345 7.05 -4.85 -19.59
N SER A 346 7.12 -6.04 -19.02
CA SER A 346 7.18 -7.31 -19.75
C SER A 346 5.78 -7.89 -19.92
N VAL A 347 5.43 -8.27 -21.14
CA VAL A 347 4.21 -9.03 -21.44
C VAL A 347 4.57 -10.49 -21.57
N LEU A 348 3.77 -11.38 -20.99
CA LEU A 348 3.96 -12.81 -21.17
C LEU A 348 3.93 -13.18 -22.66
N SER A 349 4.78 -14.12 -23.09
CA SER A 349 4.71 -14.64 -24.46
C SER A 349 3.56 -15.64 -24.66
N VAL A 350 2.87 -15.99 -23.57
CA VAL A 350 1.72 -16.88 -23.49
C VAL A 350 0.50 -16.08 -23.03
N HIS A 351 -0.71 -16.62 -23.16
CA HIS A 351 -1.95 -15.87 -22.93
C HIS A 351 -2.06 -15.29 -21.50
N GLU A 352 -1.84 -16.11 -20.49
CA GLU A 352 -1.92 -15.77 -19.07
C GLU A 352 -0.96 -16.65 -18.24
N VAL A 353 -0.78 -16.32 -16.96
CA VAL A 353 0.13 -17.04 -16.06
C VAL A 353 -0.08 -18.57 -16.04
N GLU A 354 -1.32 -19.07 -16.13
CA GLU A 354 -1.62 -20.50 -16.18
C GLU A 354 -0.98 -21.21 -17.37
N ASN A 355 -0.78 -20.50 -18.48
CA ASN A 355 -0.18 -21.07 -19.68
C ASN A 355 1.29 -21.40 -19.45
N LEU A 356 2.00 -20.66 -18.58
CA LEU A 356 3.44 -20.88 -18.32
C LEU A 356 3.71 -22.30 -17.85
N VAL A 357 2.86 -22.83 -16.97
CA VAL A 357 2.99 -24.20 -16.47
C VAL A 357 2.42 -25.25 -17.44
N CYS A 358 1.74 -24.84 -18.51
CA CYS A 358 1.22 -25.74 -19.55
C CYS A 358 2.14 -25.84 -20.77
N VAL A 359 3.19 -25.02 -20.86
CA VAL A 359 4.17 -25.06 -21.97
C VAL A 359 4.81 -26.45 -22.02
N ARG A 360 5.03 -26.95 -23.25
CA ARG A 360 5.54 -28.29 -23.52
C ARG A 360 6.71 -28.70 -22.66
N ASN A 361 7.77 -27.91 -22.65
CA ASN A 361 8.99 -28.33 -21.98
C ASN A 361 8.85 -28.33 -20.45
N VAL A 362 8.06 -27.41 -19.88
CA VAL A 362 7.69 -27.44 -18.44
C VAL A 362 6.91 -28.72 -18.11
N PHE A 363 5.91 -29.06 -18.93
CA PHE A 363 5.13 -30.28 -18.76
C PHE A 363 6.01 -31.54 -18.84
N LEU A 364 6.91 -31.61 -19.82
CA LEU A 364 7.81 -32.75 -19.99
C LEU A 364 8.81 -32.90 -18.84
N CYS A 365 9.32 -31.79 -18.29
CA CYS A 365 10.18 -31.81 -17.11
C CYS A 365 9.46 -32.42 -15.91
N ILE A 366 8.21 -32.01 -15.67
CA ILE A 366 7.40 -32.54 -14.57
C ILE A 366 7.07 -34.02 -14.80
N ALA A 367 6.68 -34.39 -16.02
CA ALA A 367 6.38 -35.78 -16.37
C ALA A 367 7.58 -36.71 -16.12
N LYS A 368 8.78 -36.28 -16.52
CA LYS A 368 10.04 -36.99 -16.28
C LYS A 368 10.35 -37.11 -14.79
N HIS A 369 10.16 -36.04 -14.01
CA HIS A 369 10.35 -36.06 -12.55
C HIS A 369 9.41 -37.05 -11.86
N LEU A 370 8.19 -37.21 -12.36
CA LEU A 370 7.22 -38.22 -11.88
C LEU A 370 7.55 -39.66 -12.34
N GLY A 371 8.69 -39.87 -13.00
CA GLY A 371 9.17 -41.19 -13.40
C GLY A 371 8.64 -41.69 -14.75
N LYS A 372 7.96 -40.84 -15.54
CA LYS A 372 7.53 -41.20 -16.90
C LYS A 372 8.73 -41.24 -17.85
N LYS A 373 8.73 -42.22 -18.77
CA LYS A 373 9.75 -42.31 -19.84
C LYS A 373 9.51 -41.24 -20.90
N SER A 374 10.55 -40.86 -21.66
CA SER A 374 10.45 -39.80 -22.68
C SER A 374 9.29 -40.00 -23.66
N GLU A 375 9.13 -41.20 -24.22
CA GLU A 375 8.04 -41.51 -25.17
C GLU A 375 6.65 -41.40 -24.51
N GLU A 376 6.54 -41.77 -23.23
CA GLU A 376 5.30 -41.67 -22.47
C GLU A 376 4.95 -40.21 -22.15
N SER A 377 5.95 -39.40 -21.79
CA SER A 377 5.80 -37.97 -21.54
C SER A 377 5.33 -37.23 -22.80
N GLU A 378 5.90 -37.57 -23.96
CA GLU A 378 5.51 -37.00 -25.25
C GLU A 378 4.09 -37.38 -25.67
N ALA A 379 3.73 -38.66 -25.48
CA ALA A 379 2.37 -39.14 -25.75
C ALA A 379 1.35 -38.49 -24.80
N ALA A 380 1.71 -38.31 -23.52
CA ALA A 380 0.87 -37.64 -22.53
C ALA A 380 0.69 -36.16 -22.87
N TYR A 381 1.74 -35.47 -23.29
CA TYR A 381 1.66 -34.08 -23.72
C TYR A 381 0.80 -33.91 -24.98
N SER A 382 1.00 -34.77 -25.98
CA SER A 382 0.19 -34.74 -27.21
C SER A 382 -1.29 -34.98 -26.91
N SER A 383 -1.59 -35.94 -26.03
CA SER A 383 -2.96 -36.22 -25.55
C SER A 383 -3.55 -35.05 -24.77
N PHE A 384 -2.75 -34.38 -23.93
CA PHE A 384 -3.13 -33.13 -23.27
C PHE A 384 -3.50 -32.05 -24.30
N LEU A 385 -2.59 -31.77 -25.23
CA LEU A 385 -2.74 -30.68 -26.20
C LEU A 385 -3.96 -30.89 -27.10
N ASP A 386 -4.18 -32.11 -27.58
CA ASP A 386 -5.38 -32.46 -28.36
C ASP A 386 -6.67 -32.24 -27.57
N LYS A 387 -6.68 -32.65 -26.29
CA LYS A 387 -7.83 -32.44 -25.40
C LYS A 387 -8.06 -30.96 -25.14
N ALA A 388 -7.00 -30.18 -24.93
CA ALA A 388 -7.06 -28.74 -24.73
C ALA A 388 -7.62 -28.03 -25.97
N LYS A 389 -7.09 -28.33 -27.17
CA LYS A 389 -7.59 -27.78 -28.44
C LYS A 389 -9.07 -28.08 -28.66
N ARG A 390 -9.52 -29.31 -28.38
CA ARG A 390 -10.93 -29.71 -28.54
C ARG A 390 -11.90 -28.96 -27.61
N LYS A 391 -11.44 -28.38 -26.50
CA LYS A 391 -12.30 -27.55 -25.63
C LYS A 391 -12.69 -26.23 -26.28
N PHE A 392 -11.88 -25.73 -27.21
CA PHE A 392 -12.19 -24.55 -27.99
C PHE A 392 -13.01 -24.94 -29.21
N ASP A 393 -14.14 -25.60 -28.96
CA ASP A 393 -15.17 -25.84 -29.97
C ASP A 393 -16.18 -24.69 -29.99
N GLN A 394 -16.88 -24.56 -31.12
CA GLN A 394 -18.02 -23.68 -31.38
C GLN A 394 -18.13 -22.45 -30.45
N GLY A 395 -18.81 -22.59 -29.30
CA GLY A 395 -19.12 -21.49 -28.39
C GLY A 395 -17.89 -20.88 -27.73
N LEU A 396 -16.95 -21.68 -27.25
CA LEU A 396 -15.76 -21.17 -26.58
C LEU A 396 -14.80 -20.54 -27.60
N PHE A 397 -14.68 -21.14 -28.79
CA PHE A 397 -13.94 -20.56 -29.91
C PHE A 397 -14.52 -19.20 -30.33
N ASN A 398 -15.83 -19.12 -30.55
CA ASN A 398 -16.52 -17.89 -30.92
C ASN A 398 -16.33 -16.79 -29.86
N LYS A 399 -16.30 -17.18 -28.57
CA LYS A 399 -15.97 -16.26 -27.47
C LYS A 399 -14.55 -15.71 -27.63
N GLN A 400 -13.55 -16.55 -27.92
CA GLN A 400 -12.16 -16.09 -28.09
C GLN A 400 -12.03 -15.10 -29.26
N VAL A 401 -12.67 -15.40 -30.40
CA VAL A 401 -12.71 -14.49 -31.55
C VAL A 401 -13.32 -13.14 -31.16
N SER A 402 -14.43 -13.17 -30.41
CA SER A 402 -15.12 -11.97 -29.94
C SER A 402 -14.26 -11.12 -29.00
N GLU A 403 -13.57 -11.71 -28.03
CA GLU A 403 -12.72 -10.96 -27.11
C GLU A 403 -11.50 -10.33 -27.81
N ARG A 404 -10.84 -11.06 -28.73
CA ARG A 404 -9.75 -10.51 -29.55
C ARG A 404 -10.24 -9.38 -30.47
N PHE A 405 -11.38 -9.57 -31.11
CA PHE A 405 -12.02 -8.53 -31.91
C PHE A 405 -12.28 -7.26 -31.09
N LYS A 406 -12.85 -7.39 -29.88
CA LYS A 406 -13.12 -6.26 -28.98
C LYS A 406 -11.84 -5.52 -28.62
N ARG A 407 -10.78 -6.22 -28.18
CA ARG A 407 -9.51 -5.58 -27.79
C ARG A 407 -8.81 -4.90 -28.96
N ARG A 408 -8.84 -5.52 -30.16
CA ARG A 408 -8.27 -4.90 -31.35
C ARG A 408 -9.05 -3.65 -31.78
N CYS A 409 -10.37 -3.67 -31.71
CA CYS A 409 -11.19 -2.48 -31.93
C CYS A 409 -10.95 -1.41 -30.85
N GLU A 410 -10.85 -1.78 -29.57
CA GLU A 410 -10.53 -0.87 -28.46
C GLU A 410 -9.18 -0.16 -28.73
N HIS A 411 -8.17 -0.90 -29.18
CA HIS A 411 -6.86 -0.35 -29.51
C HIS A 411 -6.93 0.64 -30.69
N GLU A 412 -7.52 0.23 -31.83
CA GLU A 412 -7.63 1.10 -33.01
C GLU A 412 -8.46 2.36 -32.69
N PHE A 413 -9.54 2.23 -31.90
CA PHE A 413 -10.34 3.36 -31.44
C PHE A 413 -9.54 4.32 -30.55
N ASN A 414 -8.77 3.81 -29.59
CA ASN A 414 -7.93 4.64 -28.73
C ASN A 414 -6.82 5.34 -29.52
N MET A 415 -6.24 4.70 -30.54
CA MET A 415 -5.28 5.36 -31.44
C MET A 415 -5.90 6.55 -32.16
N VAL A 416 -7.12 6.38 -32.69
CA VAL A 416 -7.88 7.46 -33.32
C VAL A 416 -8.11 8.60 -32.32
N LEU A 417 -8.63 8.31 -31.12
CA LEU A 417 -8.89 9.32 -30.10
C LEU A 417 -7.64 10.10 -29.71
N ASN A 418 -6.50 9.43 -29.53
CA ASN A 418 -5.24 10.06 -29.18
C ASN A 418 -4.66 10.93 -30.31
N SER A 419 -5.11 10.73 -31.56
CA SER A 419 -4.70 11.53 -32.71
C SER A 419 -5.57 12.77 -32.96
N LEU A 420 -6.67 12.94 -32.20
CA LEU A 420 -7.56 14.07 -32.34
C LEU A 420 -6.86 15.38 -31.94
N ASN A 421 -6.93 16.36 -32.84
CA ASN A 421 -6.34 17.68 -32.64
C ASN A 421 -7.44 18.74 -32.52
N ILE A 422 -7.14 19.81 -31.77
CA ILE A 422 -8.06 20.95 -31.63
C ILE A 422 -7.76 21.96 -32.75
N ALA A 423 -8.72 22.15 -33.64
CA ALA A 423 -8.70 23.20 -34.66
C ALA A 423 -9.21 24.55 -34.10
N ALA A 424 -8.93 25.65 -34.82
CA ALA A 424 -9.34 26.99 -34.40
C ALA A 424 -10.84 27.25 -34.53
N ASP A 425 -11.50 26.67 -35.54
CA ASP A 425 -12.96 26.73 -35.73
C ASP A 425 -13.63 25.52 -35.07
N ILE A 426 -14.66 25.76 -34.27
CA ILE A 426 -15.44 24.72 -33.60
C ILE A 426 -16.18 23.79 -34.57
N ASN A 427 -16.56 24.28 -35.76
CA ASN A 427 -17.18 23.45 -36.79
C ASN A 427 -16.17 22.48 -37.42
N ASP A 428 -14.92 22.92 -37.57
CA ASP A 428 -13.81 22.07 -38.04
C ASP A 428 -13.47 21.02 -36.98
N VAL A 429 -13.43 21.39 -35.70
CA VAL A 429 -13.28 20.44 -34.59
C VAL A 429 -14.37 19.37 -34.67
N CYS A 430 -15.65 19.77 -34.75
CA CYS A 430 -16.79 18.85 -34.85
C CYS A 430 -16.65 17.88 -36.04
N THR A 431 -16.38 18.42 -37.23
CA THR A 431 -16.26 17.63 -38.47
C THR A 431 -15.08 16.65 -38.41
N GLN A 432 -13.91 17.11 -37.94
CA GLN A 432 -12.72 16.26 -37.79
C GLN A 432 -12.97 15.12 -36.80
N HIS A 433 -13.59 15.42 -35.66
CA HIS A 433 -13.84 14.41 -34.63
C HIS A 433 -14.85 13.35 -35.10
N ILE A 434 -15.95 13.75 -35.76
CA ILE A 434 -16.94 12.80 -36.30
C ILE A 434 -16.32 11.92 -37.40
N ASN A 435 -15.57 12.50 -38.33
CA ASN A 435 -14.96 11.74 -39.41
C ASN A 435 -13.88 10.76 -38.91
N ALA A 436 -13.12 11.15 -37.88
CA ALA A 436 -12.07 10.31 -37.32
C ALA A 436 -12.62 9.03 -36.67
N ILE A 437 -13.75 9.11 -35.96
CA ILE A 437 -14.37 7.95 -35.29
C ILE A 437 -15.18 7.05 -36.23
N GLU A 438 -15.39 7.44 -37.49
CA GLU A 438 -16.16 6.66 -38.43
C GLU A 438 -15.37 5.40 -38.87
N PRO A 439 -15.89 4.16 -38.68
CA PRO A 439 -15.11 2.95 -38.95
C PRO A 439 -14.62 2.78 -40.40
N SER A 440 -15.20 3.52 -41.34
CA SER A 440 -14.78 3.56 -42.74
C SER A 440 -13.45 4.30 -42.95
N THR A 441 -13.05 5.16 -42.02
CA THR A 441 -11.80 5.95 -42.08
C THR A 441 -10.64 5.27 -41.35
N TRP A 442 -10.90 4.17 -40.63
CA TRP A 442 -9.88 3.41 -39.93
C TRP A 442 -9.00 2.65 -40.92
N GLY A 443 -7.72 2.47 -40.57
CA GLY A 443 -6.76 1.74 -41.42
C GLY A 443 -7.15 0.27 -41.68
N VAL A 444 -8.02 -0.30 -40.86
CA VAL A 444 -8.58 -1.65 -41.00
C VAL A 444 -10.06 -1.63 -40.65
N THR A 445 -10.91 -2.21 -41.50
CA THR A 445 -12.36 -2.26 -41.25
C THR A 445 -12.70 -3.29 -40.16
N PRO A 446 -13.78 -3.10 -39.38
CA PRO A 446 -14.22 -4.10 -38.39
C PRO A 446 -14.43 -5.50 -38.99
N ALA A 447 -14.95 -5.60 -40.22
CA ALA A 447 -15.11 -6.88 -40.89
C ALA A 447 -13.76 -7.57 -41.17
N ALA A 448 -12.74 -6.81 -41.57
CA ALA A 448 -11.39 -7.32 -41.76
C ALA A 448 -10.78 -7.76 -40.42
N ILE A 449 -10.91 -6.95 -39.36
CA ILE A 449 -10.45 -7.31 -38.01
C ILE A 449 -11.04 -8.65 -37.58
N PHE A 450 -12.36 -8.82 -37.70
CA PHE A 450 -13.02 -10.06 -37.30
C PHE A 450 -12.50 -11.27 -38.08
N ASN A 451 -12.37 -11.15 -39.40
CA ASN A 451 -11.89 -12.24 -40.25
C ASN A 451 -10.42 -12.60 -39.96
N GLU A 452 -9.56 -11.60 -39.74
CA GLU A 452 -8.16 -11.82 -39.40
C GLU A 452 -7.98 -12.49 -38.05
N GLU A 453 -8.68 -12.04 -37.00
CA GLU A 453 -8.61 -12.68 -35.67
C GLU A 453 -9.17 -14.10 -35.71
N LYS A 454 -10.24 -14.33 -36.48
CA LYS A 454 -10.77 -15.68 -36.69
C LYS A 454 -9.74 -16.60 -37.35
N LEU A 455 -9.13 -16.16 -38.45
CA LEU A 455 -8.12 -16.93 -39.18
C LEU A 455 -6.89 -17.21 -38.31
N ALA A 456 -6.46 -16.24 -37.50
CA ALA A 456 -5.35 -16.42 -36.57
C ALA A 456 -5.64 -17.52 -35.54
N LEU A 457 -6.85 -17.53 -34.96
CA LEU A 457 -7.25 -18.56 -34.01
C LEU A 457 -7.45 -19.95 -34.66
N GLU A 458 -7.99 -20.01 -35.89
CA GLU A 458 -8.08 -21.27 -36.66
C GLU A 458 -6.69 -21.84 -36.93
N SER A 459 -5.73 -20.99 -37.32
CA SER A 459 -4.33 -21.39 -37.54
C SER A 459 -3.66 -21.88 -36.26
N ALA A 460 -3.92 -21.22 -35.12
CA ALA A 460 -3.39 -21.62 -33.83
C ALA A 460 -3.94 -22.99 -33.37
N LEU A 461 -5.20 -23.31 -33.66
CA LEU A 461 -5.77 -24.62 -33.35
C LEU A 461 -5.23 -25.75 -34.24
N ALA A 462 -4.89 -25.47 -35.49
CA ALA A 462 -4.42 -26.47 -36.44
C ALA A 462 -3.10 -27.11 -35.97
N ASP A 463 -1.96 -26.42 -36.12
CA ASP A 463 -0.64 -27.00 -35.81
C ASP A 463 0.40 -25.98 -35.33
N ASN A 464 -0.05 -24.85 -34.75
CA ASN A 464 0.86 -23.90 -34.13
C ASN A 464 0.70 -23.87 -32.61
N GLU A 465 1.46 -24.73 -31.91
CA GLU A 465 1.45 -24.81 -30.44
C GLU A 465 1.83 -23.48 -29.77
N LYS A 466 2.81 -22.76 -30.33
CA LYS A 466 3.24 -21.47 -29.79
C LYS A 466 2.10 -20.46 -29.83
N ASP A 467 1.43 -20.34 -30.96
CA ASP A 467 0.27 -19.44 -31.09
C ASP A 467 -0.91 -19.93 -30.25
N PHE A 468 -1.09 -21.25 -30.10
CA PHE A 468 -2.11 -21.81 -29.21
C PHE A 468 -1.89 -21.34 -27.77
N MET A 469 -0.66 -21.48 -27.25
CA MET A 469 -0.31 -21.02 -25.91
C MET A 469 -0.40 -19.50 -25.75
N ALA A 470 -0.21 -18.73 -26.83
CA ALA A 470 -0.30 -17.27 -26.81
C ALA A 470 -1.73 -16.72 -26.93
N PHE A 471 -2.64 -17.43 -27.62
CA PHE A 471 -3.96 -16.90 -27.95
C PHE A 471 -5.13 -17.51 -27.17
N PHE A 472 -4.92 -18.63 -26.48
CA PHE A 472 -5.97 -19.31 -25.73
C PHE A 472 -5.70 -19.33 -24.22
N PRO A 473 -6.73 -19.06 -23.38
CA PRO A 473 -6.57 -18.97 -21.93
C PRO A 473 -6.32 -20.33 -21.26
N GLY A 474 -5.20 -20.43 -20.55
CA GLY A 474 -4.73 -21.62 -19.83
C GLY A 474 -5.64 -22.06 -18.69
N LYS A 475 -6.41 -21.16 -18.07
CA LYS A 475 -7.44 -21.48 -17.06
C LYS A 475 -8.41 -22.56 -17.54
N VAL A 476 -8.65 -22.64 -18.86
CA VAL A 476 -9.54 -23.62 -19.48
C VAL A 476 -8.95 -25.04 -19.46
N PHE A 477 -7.63 -25.19 -19.58
CA PHE A 477 -6.97 -26.48 -19.82
C PHE A 477 -5.85 -26.84 -18.84
N LEU A 478 -5.49 -25.98 -17.89
CA LEU A 478 -4.52 -26.27 -16.82
C LEU A 478 -4.87 -27.55 -16.04
N ARG A 479 -6.17 -27.72 -15.76
CA ARG A 479 -6.67 -28.93 -15.10
C ARG A 479 -6.40 -30.19 -15.93
N ASP A 480 -6.47 -30.11 -17.25
CA ASP A 480 -6.19 -31.27 -18.11
C ASP A 480 -4.70 -31.59 -18.12
N ALA A 481 -3.83 -30.58 -18.14
CA ALA A 481 -2.38 -30.78 -18.02
C ALA A 481 -2.06 -31.54 -16.72
N ALA A 482 -2.55 -31.06 -15.57
CA ALA A 482 -2.34 -31.71 -14.28
C ALA A 482 -2.91 -33.14 -14.25
N GLN A 483 -4.13 -33.35 -14.78
CA GLN A 483 -4.78 -34.66 -14.80
C GLN A 483 -4.02 -35.70 -15.65
N GLN A 484 -3.37 -35.28 -16.74
CA GLN A 484 -2.58 -36.17 -17.60
C GLN A 484 -1.35 -36.72 -16.89
N LEU A 485 -0.91 -36.06 -15.82
CA LEU A 485 0.16 -36.52 -14.93
C LEU A 485 -0.37 -37.12 -13.62
N GLY A 486 -1.69 -37.29 -13.48
CA GLY A 486 -2.29 -37.86 -12.26
C GLY A 486 -2.30 -36.90 -11.06
N MET A 487 -2.19 -35.59 -11.29
CA MET A 487 -2.14 -34.56 -10.26
C MET A 487 -3.42 -33.72 -10.23
N THR A 488 -3.65 -33.03 -9.10
CA THR A 488 -4.58 -31.90 -9.05
C THR A 488 -3.88 -30.64 -9.57
N SER A 489 -4.65 -29.63 -10.00
CA SER A 489 -4.07 -28.35 -10.43
C SER A 489 -3.22 -27.70 -9.35
N ASP A 490 -3.69 -27.70 -8.09
CA ASP A 490 -2.93 -27.11 -6.98
C ASP A 490 -1.62 -27.84 -6.72
N SER A 491 -1.63 -29.19 -6.66
CA SER A 491 -0.40 -29.96 -6.45
C SER A 491 0.58 -29.83 -7.62
N TYR A 492 0.08 -29.64 -8.84
CA TYR A 492 0.90 -29.38 -10.02
C TYR A 492 1.60 -28.03 -9.93
N ILE A 493 0.86 -26.97 -9.57
CA ILE A 493 1.40 -25.62 -9.34
C ILE A 493 2.38 -25.63 -8.16
N ASP A 494 2.03 -26.29 -7.04
CA ASP A 494 2.89 -26.39 -5.86
C ASP A 494 4.21 -27.08 -6.19
N LEU A 495 4.19 -28.14 -7.02
CA LEU A 495 5.41 -28.81 -7.45
C LEU A 495 6.31 -27.85 -8.25
N VAL A 496 5.73 -27.09 -9.19
CA VAL A 496 6.47 -26.07 -9.95
C VAL A 496 7.08 -25.03 -9.01
N CYS A 497 6.26 -24.39 -8.17
CA CYS A 497 6.71 -23.34 -7.27
C CYS A 497 7.75 -23.85 -6.27
N ASN A 498 7.52 -25.01 -5.65
CA ASN A 498 8.46 -25.60 -4.68
C ASN A 498 9.78 -26.00 -5.33
N SER A 499 9.75 -26.48 -6.59
CA SER A 499 10.99 -26.79 -7.32
C SER A 499 11.81 -25.53 -7.64
N LEU A 500 11.16 -24.40 -7.93
CA LEU A 500 11.86 -23.14 -8.19
C LEU A 500 12.54 -22.62 -6.91
N ILE A 501 11.93 -22.76 -5.73
CA ILE A 501 12.51 -22.29 -4.46
C ILE A 501 13.43 -23.31 -3.77
N ALA A 502 13.56 -24.52 -4.32
CA ALA A 502 14.32 -25.61 -3.73
C ALA A 502 15.79 -25.23 -3.54
N ALA A 503 16.35 -25.56 -2.36
CA ALA A 503 17.78 -25.40 -2.10
C ALA A 503 18.59 -26.43 -2.91
N GLU A 504 19.90 -26.18 -3.11
CA GLU A 504 20.76 -27.05 -3.94
C GLU A 504 20.80 -28.52 -3.49
N ASP A 505 20.59 -28.77 -2.19
CA ASP A 505 20.57 -30.10 -1.58
C ASP A 505 19.19 -30.79 -1.59
N ASP A 506 18.13 -30.09 -2.01
CA ASP A 506 16.78 -30.63 -2.10
C ASP A 506 16.61 -31.50 -3.38
N PRO A 507 15.93 -32.65 -3.30
CA PRO A 507 15.62 -33.49 -4.48
C PRO A 507 14.89 -32.77 -5.62
N LEU A 508 14.21 -31.66 -5.34
CA LEU A 508 13.51 -30.84 -6.33
C LEU A 508 14.42 -29.86 -7.07
N SER A 509 15.68 -29.68 -6.66
CA SER A 509 16.61 -28.71 -7.27
C SER A 509 16.89 -29.00 -8.75
N GLU A 510 17.02 -30.28 -9.14
CA GLU A 510 17.21 -30.67 -10.54
C GLU A 510 15.98 -30.32 -11.39
N LEU A 511 14.78 -30.55 -10.86
CA LEU A 511 13.54 -30.15 -11.54
C LEU A 511 13.46 -28.62 -11.65
N GLY A 512 13.81 -27.91 -10.58
CA GLY A 512 13.83 -26.45 -10.52
C GLY A 512 14.72 -25.83 -11.59
N ALA A 513 15.94 -26.34 -11.77
CA ALA A 513 16.88 -25.86 -12.78
C ALA A 513 16.37 -26.07 -14.21
N LEU A 514 15.74 -27.22 -14.48
CA LEU A 514 15.13 -27.50 -15.78
C LEU A 514 13.93 -26.58 -16.06
N ILE A 515 13.04 -26.41 -15.08
CA ILE A 515 11.91 -25.48 -15.21
C ILE A 515 12.41 -24.04 -15.37
N GLU A 516 13.47 -23.66 -14.65
CA GLU A 516 14.06 -22.33 -14.78
C GLU A 516 14.53 -22.03 -16.20
N GLN A 517 15.27 -22.97 -16.79
CA GLN A 517 15.75 -22.85 -18.16
C GLN A 517 14.59 -22.62 -19.14
N GLU A 518 13.49 -23.35 -18.99
CA GLU A 518 12.35 -23.25 -19.90
C GLU A 518 11.53 -21.96 -19.69
N LEU A 519 11.30 -21.57 -18.43
CA LEU A 519 10.56 -20.34 -18.11
C LEU A 519 11.34 -19.06 -18.41
N SER A 520 12.68 -19.13 -18.49
CA SER A 520 13.52 -17.97 -18.82
C SER A 520 13.23 -17.34 -20.20
N ALA A 521 12.64 -18.11 -21.11
CA ALA A 521 12.19 -17.62 -22.42
C ALA A 521 10.87 -16.82 -22.35
N HIS A 522 10.15 -16.92 -21.23
CA HIS A 522 8.80 -16.41 -21.05
C HIS A 522 8.70 -15.32 -19.96
N LEU A 523 9.65 -15.31 -19.03
CA LEU A 523 9.67 -14.41 -17.87
C LEU A 523 10.92 -13.52 -17.88
N PRO A 524 10.85 -12.33 -17.25
CA PRO A 524 12.03 -11.49 -17.02
C PRO A 524 13.13 -12.24 -16.26
N LEU A 525 14.38 -11.80 -16.43
CA LEU A 525 15.56 -12.35 -15.75
C LEU A 525 15.28 -12.61 -14.28
N ARG A 526 15.56 -13.83 -13.82
CA ARG A 526 15.26 -14.28 -12.46
C ARG A 526 15.99 -13.48 -11.38
N ASN A 527 17.26 -13.18 -11.63
CA ASN A 527 18.13 -12.38 -10.76
C ASN A 527 18.60 -11.11 -11.50
N LEU A 528 18.99 -10.08 -10.75
CA LEU A 528 19.62 -8.86 -11.28
C LEU A 528 21.09 -9.08 -11.67
#